data_AF-A0A8K0P092-F1
#
_entry.id   AF-A0A8K0P092-F1
#
_cell.length_a   1.000
_cell.length_b   1.000
_cell.length_c   1.000
_cell.angle_alpha   90.00
_cell.angle_beta   90.00
_cell.angle_gamma   90.00
#
_symmetry.space_group_name_H-M   'P 1'
#
loop_
_entity.id
_entity.type
_entity.pdbx_description
1 polymer ?
#
loop_
_entity_poly.entity_id
_entity_poly.type
_entity_poly.pdbx_seq_one_letter_code
_entity_poly.pdbx_strand_id
1 'polypeptide(L)'
;MCAVVDVIDQTRALVDGPCTGVPRTSVRFNELHLTKYRIKFPFSASTRVVRKAWTDAKIDEKWAESAWAKKIEARKKREEMTDFDRFKLGKARQVRNRIRTNAYFLIKKKVGARLFSKKKSPKAREAAKKVAAAKKEKKAAPKKETKKTEGKKAEKK
;
A
#
# COMPACT_ATOMS: atom_id res chain seq x y z
N MET A 1 16.09 0.86 -25.31
CA MET A 1 16.07 -0.58 -24.97
C MET A 1 16.93 -1.31 -26.00
N CYS A 2 17.15 -2.61 -25.89
CA CYS A 2 17.95 -3.38 -26.84
C CYS A 2 17.77 -4.89 -26.66
N ALA A 3 18.16 -5.66 -27.68
CA ALA A 3 18.30 -7.11 -27.62
C ALA A 3 19.79 -7.48 -27.59
N VAL A 4 20.15 -8.46 -26.75
CA VAL A 4 21.40 -9.20 -26.91
C VAL A 4 21.23 -10.13 -28.11
N VAL A 5 22.14 -10.03 -29.08
CA VAL A 5 22.14 -10.86 -30.29
C VAL A 5 23.15 -12.01 -30.17
N ASP A 6 24.31 -11.72 -29.61
CA ASP A 6 25.49 -12.55 -29.63
C ASP A 6 26.31 -12.34 -28.34
N VAL A 7 27.22 -13.26 -28.02
CA VAL A 7 28.10 -13.18 -26.84
C VAL A 7 29.54 -13.29 -27.34
N ILE A 8 30.27 -12.17 -27.25
CA ILE A 8 31.60 -12.02 -27.84
C ILE A 8 32.65 -12.65 -26.91
N ASP A 9 32.51 -12.43 -25.61
CA ASP A 9 33.31 -13.04 -24.55
C ASP A 9 32.53 -13.04 -23.23
N GLN A 10 33.14 -13.58 -22.16
CA GLN A 10 32.54 -13.66 -20.82
C GLN A 10 32.04 -12.31 -20.26
N THR A 11 32.57 -11.18 -20.75
CA THR A 11 32.30 -9.82 -20.26
C THR A 11 31.51 -8.96 -21.24
N ARG A 12 31.42 -9.32 -22.53
CA ARG A 12 30.82 -8.49 -23.60
C ARG A 12 29.80 -9.24 -24.46
N ALA A 13 28.66 -8.58 -24.69
CA ALA A 13 27.64 -9.00 -25.65
C ALA A 13 27.67 -8.13 -26.91
N LEU A 14 27.23 -8.68 -28.04
CA LEU A 14 26.79 -7.91 -29.20
C LEU A 14 25.31 -7.55 -29.00
N VAL A 15 25.00 -6.27 -29.13
CA VAL A 15 23.70 -5.69 -28.78
C VAL A 15 23.14 -4.93 -29.99
N ASP A 16 21.83 -5.00 -30.23
CA ASP A 16 21.13 -4.26 -31.30
C ASP A 16 19.77 -3.74 -30.78
N GLY A 17 19.44 -2.47 -31.04
CA GLY A 17 18.20 -1.84 -30.58
C GLY A 17 17.47 -1.07 -31.70
N PRO A 18 17.00 -1.78 -32.74
CA PRO A 18 16.60 -1.19 -34.02
C PRO A 18 15.44 -0.19 -33.94
N CYS A 19 14.50 -0.39 -33.03
CA CYS A 19 13.32 0.48 -32.86
C CYS A 19 13.57 1.62 -31.86
N THR A 20 14.70 1.59 -31.15
CA THR A 20 14.99 2.46 -30.01
C THR A 20 16.23 3.35 -30.22
N GLY A 21 16.73 3.44 -31.45
CA GLY A 21 17.88 4.27 -31.82
C GLY A 21 19.24 3.78 -31.31
N VAL A 22 19.34 2.55 -30.79
CA VAL A 22 20.63 1.97 -30.35
C VAL A 22 21.21 1.19 -31.53
N PRO A 23 22.35 1.62 -32.11
CA PRO A 23 22.98 0.90 -33.22
C PRO A 23 23.55 -0.44 -32.75
N ARG A 24 23.94 -1.31 -33.70
CA ARG A 24 24.62 -2.57 -33.37
C ARG A 24 26.01 -2.29 -32.81
N THR A 25 26.25 -2.59 -31.53
CA THR A 25 27.54 -2.36 -30.85
C THR A 25 27.88 -3.49 -29.89
N SER A 26 29.14 -3.59 -29.47
CA SER A 26 29.55 -4.41 -28.33
C SER A 26 29.36 -3.62 -27.02
N VAL A 27 28.75 -4.25 -26.00
CA VAL A 27 28.49 -3.64 -24.68
C VAL A 27 28.87 -4.61 -23.57
N ARG A 28 29.37 -4.12 -22.43
CA ARG A 28 29.74 -4.98 -21.28
C ARG A 28 28.52 -5.44 -20.51
N PHE A 29 28.50 -6.68 -20.03
CA PHE A 29 27.39 -7.20 -19.22
C PHE A 29 27.13 -6.40 -17.94
N ASN A 30 28.16 -5.77 -17.35
CA ASN A 30 28.02 -4.92 -16.17
C ASN A 30 27.18 -3.65 -16.43
N GLU A 31 27.09 -3.20 -17.69
CA GLU A 31 26.29 -2.04 -18.12
C GLU A 31 24.86 -2.45 -18.53
N LEU A 32 24.60 -3.77 -18.66
CA LEU A 32 23.34 -4.33 -19.17
C LEU A 32 22.49 -4.93 -18.05
N HIS A 33 21.45 -4.22 -17.64
CA HIS A 33 20.41 -4.80 -16.78
C HIS A 33 19.41 -5.61 -17.60
N LEU A 34 19.55 -6.94 -17.56
CA LEU A 34 18.63 -7.86 -18.25
C LEU A 34 17.18 -7.67 -17.78
N THR A 35 16.24 -7.82 -18.72
CA THR A 35 14.80 -7.78 -18.44
C THR A 35 14.15 -9.15 -18.62
N LYS A 36 12.92 -9.32 -18.13
CA LYS A 36 12.12 -10.54 -18.31
C LYS A 36 11.68 -10.82 -19.76
N TYR A 37 11.98 -9.93 -20.71
CA TYR A 37 11.50 -10.01 -22.08
C TYR A 37 12.50 -10.78 -22.96
N ARG A 38 12.06 -11.93 -23.49
CA ARG A 38 12.83 -12.76 -24.41
C ARG A 38 12.18 -12.73 -25.79
N ILE A 39 13.00 -12.52 -26.82
CA ILE A 39 12.65 -12.62 -28.23
C ILE A 39 13.34 -13.87 -28.78
N LYS A 40 12.77 -14.55 -29.78
CA LYS A 40 13.40 -15.69 -30.46
C LYS A 40 13.72 -15.31 -31.91
N PHE A 41 15.01 -15.29 -32.23
CA PHE A 41 15.59 -15.11 -33.57
C PHE A 41 16.88 -15.94 -33.65
N PRO A 42 17.43 -16.26 -34.84
CA PRO A 42 18.64 -17.07 -34.95
C PRO A 42 19.88 -16.33 -34.40
N PHE A 43 20.88 -17.09 -33.95
CA PHE A 43 22.16 -16.54 -33.48
C PHE A 43 22.82 -15.67 -34.57
N SER A 44 23.41 -14.55 -34.18
CA SER A 44 23.97 -13.52 -35.08
C SER A 44 23.01 -12.96 -36.16
N ALA A 45 21.69 -13.00 -35.95
CA ALA A 45 20.69 -12.45 -36.90
C ALA A 45 20.89 -10.97 -37.24
N SER A 46 20.73 -10.61 -38.52
CA SER A 46 20.85 -9.22 -39.00
C SER A 46 19.78 -8.28 -38.40
N THR A 47 20.08 -6.98 -38.35
CA THR A 47 19.16 -5.93 -37.82
C THR A 47 17.77 -5.96 -38.45
N ARG A 48 17.63 -6.38 -39.72
CA ARG A 48 16.31 -6.55 -40.37
C ARG A 48 15.47 -7.66 -39.71
N VAL A 49 16.10 -8.76 -39.30
CA VAL A 49 15.44 -9.88 -38.61
C VAL A 49 15.14 -9.52 -37.16
N VAL A 50 16.11 -8.92 -36.45
CA VAL A 50 15.91 -8.44 -35.07
C VAL A 50 14.79 -7.41 -35.00
N ARG A 51 14.72 -6.47 -35.96
CA ARG A 51 13.64 -5.47 -36.05
C ARG A 51 12.25 -6.10 -36.18
N LYS A 52 12.07 -7.09 -37.08
CA LYS A 52 10.81 -7.83 -37.22
C LYS A 52 10.44 -8.53 -35.91
N ALA A 53 11.34 -9.34 -35.37
CA ALA A 53 11.08 -10.08 -34.14
C ALA A 53 10.78 -9.15 -32.93
N TRP A 54 11.33 -7.93 -32.92
CA TRP A 54 11.03 -6.89 -31.93
C TRP A 54 9.62 -6.27 -32.09
N THR A 55 9.20 -5.96 -33.32
CA THR A 55 7.85 -5.46 -33.62
C THR A 55 6.78 -6.52 -33.37
N ASP A 56 7.03 -7.75 -33.85
CA ASP A 56 6.09 -8.87 -33.74
C ASP A 56 5.87 -9.26 -32.26
N ALA A 57 6.94 -9.19 -31.46
CA ALA A 57 6.87 -9.40 -30.02
C ALA A 57 6.35 -8.19 -29.22
N LYS A 58 6.08 -7.03 -29.85
CA LYS A 58 5.55 -5.80 -29.23
C LYS A 58 6.30 -5.39 -27.95
N ILE A 59 7.63 -5.36 -28.02
CA ILE A 59 8.48 -5.20 -26.83
C ILE A 59 8.39 -3.79 -26.22
N ASP A 60 8.28 -2.74 -27.05
CA ASP A 60 8.22 -1.36 -26.54
C ASP A 60 6.90 -1.07 -25.80
N GLU A 61 5.77 -1.61 -26.27
CA GLU A 61 4.47 -1.58 -25.57
C GLU A 61 4.60 -2.29 -24.20
N LYS A 62 5.09 -3.53 -24.20
CA LYS A 62 5.28 -4.34 -22.99
C LYS A 62 6.30 -3.73 -22.02
N TRP A 63 7.26 -2.95 -22.52
CA TRP A 63 8.19 -2.20 -21.70
C TRP A 63 7.51 -1.00 -21.05
N ALA A 64 6.82 -0.15 -21.82
CA ALA A 64 6.10 1.02 -21.31
C ALA A 64 5.01 0.66 -20.29
N GLU A 65 4.31 -0.47 -20.48
CA GLU A 65 3.36 -1.00 -19.50
C GLU A 65 4.02 -1.43 -18.17
N SER A 66 5.31 -1.76 -18.18
CA SER A 66 5.98 -2.36 -17.03
C SER A 66 6.07 -1.41 -15.83
N ALA A 67 6.01 -1.98 -14.63
CA ALA A 67 6.25 -1.25 -13.39
C ALA A 67 7.69 -0.71 -13.26
N TRP A 68 8.61 -1.08 -14.16
CA TRP A 68 9.98 -0.55 -14.21
C TRP A 68 10.06 0.71 -15.06
N ALA A 69 9.55 0.69 -16.31
CA ALA A 69 9.45 1.89 -17.14
C ALA A 69 8.65 2.99 -16.43
N LYS A 70 7.49 2.65 -15.86
CA LYS A 70 6.65 3.57 -15.08
C LYS A 70 7.38 4.16 -13.85
N LYS A 71 8.35 3.46 -13.25
CA LYS A 71 9.22 4.00 -12.19
C LYS A 71 10.30 4.95 -12.74
N ILE A 72 10.88 4.65 -13.90
CA ILE A 72 11.88 5.50 -14.57
C ILE A 72 11.23 6.81 -15.04
N GLU A 73 10.08 6.73 -15.73
CA GLU A 73 9.28 7.90 -16.09
C GLU A 73 8.89 8.72 -14.85
N ALA A 74 8.40 8.07 -13.80
CA ALA A 74 8.03 8.75 -12.56
C ALA A 74 9.24 9.26 -11.76
N ARG A 75 10.48 8.98 -12.17
CA ARG A 75 11.70 9.64 -11.68
C ARG A 75 12.04 10.84 -12.56
N LYS A 76 12.09 10.67 -13.89
CA LYS A 76 12.29 11.75 -14.87
C LYS A 76 11.30 12.91 -14.67
N LYS A 77 10.01 12.60 -14.53
CA LYS A 77 8.92 13.56 -14.22
C LYS A 77 9.01 14.22 -12.83
N ARG A 78 10.00 13.87 -11.98
CA ARG A 78 10.34 14.58 -10.73
C ARG A 78 11.59 15.44 -10.89
N GLU A 79 12.56 14.99 -11.68
CA GLU A 79 13.76 15.74 -12.06
C GLU A 79 13.34 16.97 -12.89
N GLU A 80 12.36 16.81 -13.79
CA GLU A 80 11.73 17.87 -14.60
C GLU A 80 10.72 18.76 -13.84
N MET A 81 10.46 18.50 -12.55
CA MET A 81 9.32 19.11 -11.84
C MET A 81 9.60 20.53 -11.34
N THR A 82 8.84 21.51 -11.83
CA THR A 82 8.92 22.92 -11.38
C THR A 82 8.49 23.09 -9.92
N ASP A 83 8.85 24.22 -9.29
CA ASP A 83 8.50 24.44 -7.89
C ASP A 83 6.98 24.54 -7.64
N PHE A 84 6.25 25.19 -8.55
CA PHE A 84 4.79 25.26 -8.49
C PHE A 84 4.14 23.86 -8.58
N ASP A 85 4.72 22.94 -9.34
CA ASP A 85 4.29 21.54 -9.39
C ASP A 85 4.56 20.79 -8.07
N ARG A 86 5.67 21.10 -7.38
CA ARG A 86 5.97 20.56 -6.04
C ARG A 86 4.95 21.06 -5.01
N PHE A 87 4.55 22.33 -5.06
CA PHE A 87 3.49 22.88 -4.21
C PHE A 87 2.14 22.17 -4.44
N LYS A 88 1.70 22.06 -5.72
CA LYS A 88 0.47 21.34 -6.09
C LYS A 88 0.51 19.87 -5.62
N LEU A 89 1.63 19.17 -5.84
CA LEU A 89 1.86 17.81 -5.38
C LEU A 89 1.83 17.70 -3.84
N GLY A 90 2.37 18.67 -3.12
CA GLY A 90 2.35 18.74 -1.66
C GLY A 90 0.92 18.79 -1.11
N LYS A 91 0.08 19.71 -1.64
CA LYS A 91 -1.33 19.81 -1.27
C LYS A 91 -2.12 18.53 -1.61
N ALA A 92 -1.92 17.97 -2.81
CA ALA A 92 -2.55 16.71 -3.21
C ALA A 92 -2.16 15.52 -2.29
N ARG A 93 -0.88 15.44 -1.89
CA ARG A 93 -0.40 14.45 -0.90
C ARG A 93 -1.05 14.64 0.47
N GLN A 94 -1.24 15.89 0.93
CA GLN A 94 -1.88 16.19 2.21
C GLN A 94 -3.33 15.68 2.24
N VAL A 95 -4.12 15.97 1.19
CA VAL A 95 -5.50 15.49 1.06
C VAL A 95 -5.56 13.96 0.99
N ARG A 96 -4.74 13.33 0.13
CA ARG A 96 -4.66 11.87 0.02
C ARG A 96 -4.32 11.20 1.35
N ASN A 97 -3.37 11.75 2.10
CA ASN A 97 -2.96 11.22 3.40
C ASN A 97 -4.07 11.34 4.45
N ARG A 98 -4.84 12.44 4.48
CA ARG A 98 -6.00 12.59 5.37
C ARG A 98 -7.05 11.51 5.10
N ILE A 99 -7.43 11.30 3.84
CA ILE A 99 -8.39 10.26 3.43
C ILE A 99 -7.88 8.86 3.81
N ARG A 100 -6.63 8.53 3.47
CA ARG A 100 -5.98 7.25 3.79
C ARG A 100 -5.98 6.97 5.29
N THR A 101 -5.63 7.95 6.11
CA THR A 101 -5.56 7.83 7.57
C THR A 101 -6.95 7.62 8.17
N ASN A 102 -7.97 8.33 7.70
CA ASN A 102 -9.36 8.12 8.13
C ASN A 102 -9.85 6.71 7.78
N ALA A 103 -9.63 6.24 6.55
CA ALA A 103 -9.97 4.89 6.12
C ALA A 103 -9.24 3.81 6.95
N TYR A 104 -7.94 4.01 7.23
CA TYR A 104 -7.17 3.13 8.10
C TYR A 104 -7.74 3.07 9.53
N PHE A 105 -8.12 4.20 10.13
CA PHE A 105 -8.73 4.18 11.47
C PHE A 105 -10.11 3.51 11.49
N LEU A 106 -10.93 3.68 10.44
CA LEU A 106 -12.20 2.95 10.30
C LEU A 106 -11.99 1.43 10.19
N ILE A 107 -11.00 0.99 9.41
CA ILE A 107 -10.62 -0.43 9.29
C ILE A 107 -10.07 -0.93 10.64
N LYS A 108 -9.16 -0.19 11.28
CA LYS A 108 -8.59 -0.53 12.61
C LYS A 108 -9.69 -0.64 13.68
N LYS A 109 -10.70 0.23 13.66
CA LYS A 109 -11.86 0.14 14.59
C LYS A 109 -12.70 -1.12 14.32
N LYS A 110 -12.99 -1.44 13.05
CA LYS A 110 -13.71 -2.68 12.67
C LYS A 110 -12.92 -3.94 13.03
N VAL A 111 -11.63 -4.01 12.69
CA VAL A 111 -10.74 -5.16 12.97
C VAL A 111 -10.49 -5.30 14.47
N GLY A 112 -10.21 -4.21 15.18
CA GLY A 112 -10.07 -4.20 16.64
C GLY A 112 -11.33 -4.71 17.34
N ALA A 113 -12.51 -4.22 16.94
CA ALA A 113 -13.77 -4.76 17.45
C ALA A 113 -13.93 -6.26 17.17
N ARG A 114 -13.48 -6.75 16.00
CA ARG A 114 -13.53 -8.18 15.64
C ARG A 114 -12.53 -9.06 16.41
N LEU A 115 -11.36 -8.52 16.79
CA LEU A 115 -10.40 -9.20 17.68
C LEU A 115 -10.90 -9.22 19.13
N PHE A 116 -11.30 -8.07 19.69
CA PHE A 116 -11.68 -7.97 21.10
C PHE A 116 -13.07 -8.56 21.42
N SER A 117 -13.99 -8.64 20.45
CA SER A 117 -15.29 -9.31 20.65
C SER A 117 -15.19 -10.83 20.82
N LYS A 118 -14.14 -11.47 20.29
CA LYS A 118 -13.97 -12.94 20.36
C LYS A 118 -13.49 -13.46 21.73
N LYS A 119 -13.44 -12.61 22.77
CA LYS A 119 -12.95 -12.97 24.12
C LYS A 119 -13.88 -12.52 25.27
N LYS A 120 -15.19 -12.74 25.15
CA LYS A 120 -16.09 -12.89 26.32
C LYS A 120 -16.67 -14.30 26.37
N SER A 121 -16.17 -15.11 27.30
CA SER A 121 -16.65 -16.47 27.55
C SER A 121 -18.05 -16.45 28.21
N PRO A 122 -18.91 -17.48 27.98
CA PRO A 122 -20.26 -17.51 28.54
C PRO A 122 -20.31 -17.36 30.07
N LYS A 123 -19.39 -18.01 30.80
CA LYS A 123 -19.29 -17.95 32.27
C LYS A 123 -19.27 -16.51 32.83
N ALA A 124 -18.62 -15.56 32.15
CA ALA A 124 -18.58 -14.16 32.60
C ALA A 124 -19.95 -13.45 32.49
N ARG A 125 -20.78 -13.82 31.52
CA ARG A 125 -22.13 -13.26 31.33
C ARG A 125 -23.14 -13.86 32.31
N GLU A 126 -22.94 -15.11 32.70
CA GLU A 126 -23.75 -15.81 33.70
C GLU A 126 -23.48 -15.28 35.13
N ALA A 127 -22.20 -15.14 35.51
CA ALA A 127 -21.81 -14.56 36.79
C ALA A 127 -22.40 -13.16 37.01
N ALA A 128 -22.34 -12.30 35.98
CA ALA A 128 -22.93 -10.97 36.02
C ALA A 128 -24.46 -10.98 36.23
N LYS A 129 -25.19 -11.96 35.67
CA LYS A 129 -26.63 -12.13 35.94
C LYS A 129 -26.89 -12.55 37.39
N LYS A 130 -26.13 -13.50 37.93
CA LYS A 130 -26.31 -13.99 39.31
C LYS A 130 -26.04 -12.90 40.35
N VAL A 131 -25.00 -12.08 40.17
CA VAL A 131 -24.71 -10.92 41.05
C VAL A 131 -25.80 -9.82 40.94
N ALA A 132 -26.41 -9.65 39.77
CA ALA A 132 -27.50 -8.69 39.60
C ALA A 132 -28.83 -9.17 40.25
N ALA A 133 -29.09 -10.47 40.29
CA ALA A 133 -30.25 -11.05 40.97
C ALA A 133 -30.16 -10.88 42.49
N ALA A 134 -29.04 -11.29 43.10
CA ALA A 134 -28.81 -11.18 44.55
C ALA A 134 -28.85 -9.73 45.08
N LYS A 135 -28.59 -8.73 44.23
CA LYS A 135 -28.76 -7.29 44.56
C LYS A 135 -30.21 -6.78 44.48
N LYS A 136 -31.14 -7.52 43.89
CA LYS A 136 -32.58 -7.18 43.93
C LYS A 136 -33.26 -7.71 45.19
N GLU A 137 -32.98 -8.95 45.58
CA GLU A 137 -33.61 -9.61 46.75
C GLU A 137 -33.32 -8.85 48.05
N LYS A 138 -32.07 -8.39 48.25
CA LYS A 138 -31.68 -7.57 49.41
C LYS A 138 -32.32 -6.17 49.47
N LYS A 139 -33.20 -5.79 48.53
CA LYS A 139 -33.99 -4.54 48.56
C LYS A 139 -35.47 -4.74 48.88
N ALA A 140 -35.93 -5.95 49.18
CA ALA A 140 -37.35 -6.32 49.21
C ALA A 140 -37.97 -6.61 50.61
N ALA A 141 -37.29 -6.28 51.72
CA ALA A 141 -37.82 -6.48 53.09
C ALA A 141 -38.36 -5.16 53.72
N PRO A 142 -39.48 -5.15 54.48
CA PRO A 142 -40.22 -3.92 54.78
C PRO A 142 -40.06 -3.29 56.19
N LYS A 143 -40.00 -1.95 56.19
CA LYS A 143 -40.45 -0.91 57.16
C LYS A 143 -40.77 -1.24 58.64
N LYS A 144 -40.29 -0.35 59.54
CA LYS A 144 -41.05 0.44 60.55
C LYS A 144 -40.26 1.74 60.87
N GLU A 145 -40.86 2.93 60.78
CA GLU A 145 -41.49 3.75 61.85
C GLU A 145 -40.49 4.26 62.93
N THR A 146 -40.38 5.56 63.29
CA THR A 146 -41.07 6.81 62.87
C THR A 146 -40.02 7.86 62.39
N LYS A 147 -40.08 9.22 62.41
CA LYS A 147 -41.00 10.28 62.91
C LYS A 147 -40.79 11.59 62.10
N LYS A 148 -41.22 12.77 62.60
CA LYS A 148 -40.95 14.13 62.08
C LYS A 148 -40.31 15.02 63.16
N THR A 149 -39.53 16.02 62.75
CA THR A 149 -39.53 17.41 63.28
C THR A 149 -38.89 18.37 62.27
N GLU A 150 -39.15 19.69 62.41
CA GLU A 150 -38.83 20.73 61.42
C GLU A 150 -37.90 21.82 61.98
N GLY A 151 -37.19 22.54 61.09
CA GLY A 151 -37.06 24.01 61.22
C GLY A 151 -35.70 24.63 61.59
N LYS A 152 -35.50 25.84 61.03
CA LYS A 152 -34.45 26.87 61.28
C LYS A 152 -33.00 26.49 60.89
N LYS A 153 -32.21 27.29 60.16
CA LYS A 153 -31.97 28.76 60.04
C LYS A 153 -31.02 29.33 61.11
N ALA A 154 -29.72 29.42 60.80
CA ALA A 154 -28.79 30.46 61.29
C ALA A 154 -27.44 30.48 60.54
N GLU A 155 -27.27 31.50 59.70
CA GLU A 155 -26.10 32.37 59.55
C GLU A 155 -24.94 32.27 60.58
N LYS A 156 -23.70 32.15 60.06
CA LYS A 156 -22.39 32.65 60.58
C LYS A 156 -21.22 32.06 59.74
N LYS A 157 -20.07 32.72 59.56
CA LYS A 157 -19.65 34.09 59.89
C LYS A 157 -18.61 34.53 58.84
#